data_AF-A0A3D5W8F5-F1
#
_entry.id   AF-A0A3D5W8F5-F1
#
_cell.length_a   1.000
_cell.length_b   1.000
_cell.length_c   1.000
_cell.angle_alpha   90.00
_cell.angle_beta   90.00
_cell.angle_gamma   90.00
#
_symmetry.space_group_name_H-M   'P 1'
#
loop_
_entity.id
_entity.type
_entity.pdbx_description
1 polymer ?
#
loop_
_entity_poly.entity_id
_entity_poly.type
_entity_poly.pdbx_seq_one_letter_code
_entity_poly.pdbx_strand_id
1 'polypeptide(L)'
;MNTDIPKRFRNGETWGRLALMLVYFLVVFEIALLLVGLSMLFQFFYRLIQGQDAERLQSFTNDLNTFIHAALQYITFNSDEKPFPFCDWPAPDKADDAPSYY
;
A
#
# COMPACT_ATOMS: atom_id res chain seq x y z
N MET A 1 16.78 -41.70 -17.62
CA MET A 1 16.39 -40.75 -16.56
C MET A 1 15.69 -39.59 -17.27
N ASN A 2 14.35 -39.60 -17.36
CA ASN A 2 13.62 -38.49 -17.96
C ASN A 2 13.54 -37.40 -16.91
N THR A 3 14.37 -36.36 -17.03
CA THR A 3 14.34 -35.23 -16.10
C THR A 3 13.20 -34.31 -16.53
N ASP A 4 11.97 -34.70 -16.17
CA ASP A 4 10.81 -33.84 -16.27
C ASP A 4 10.99 -32.68 -15.29
N ILE A 5 11.70 -31.62 -15.73
CA ILE A 5 11.75 -30.36 -15.01
C ILE A 5 10.28 -29.92 -14.85
N PRO A 6 9.76 -29.82 -13.61
CA PRO A 6 8.34 -29.63 -13.41
C PRO A 6 7.92 -28.27 -13.98
N LYS A 7 6.88 -28.25 -14.82
CA LYS A 7 6.36 -27.10 -15.61
C LYS A 7 6.21 -25.77 -14.85
N ARG A 8 6.17 -25.80 -13.51
CA ARG A 8 6.13 -24.66 -12.58
C ARG A 8 7.21 -23.60 -12.80
N PHE A 9 8.39 -23.96 -13.34
CA PHE A 9 9.44 -22.96 -13.64
C PHE A 9 9.13 -22.04 -14.83
N ARG A 10 8.11 -22.38 -15.64
CA ARG A 10 7.74 -21.67 -16.86
C ARG A 10 6.40 -20.93 -16.73
N ASN A 11 6.06 -20.47 -15.52
CA ASN A 11 4.94 -19.57 -15.30
C ASN A 11 5.48 -18.14 -15.19
N GLY A 12 5.42 -17.36 -16.27
CA GLY A 12 5.88 -15.96 -16.29
C GLY A 12 5.18 -15.07 -15.26
N GLU A 13 3.95 -15.44 -14.88
CA GLU A 13 3.17 -14.77 -13.84
C GLU A 13 3.79 -14.87 -12.44
N THR A 14 4.39 -16.02 -12.09
CA THR A 14 5.06 -16.22 -10.80
C THR A 14 6.34 -15.39 -10.69
N TRP A 15 7.09 -15.30 -11.79
CA TRP A 15 8.30 -14.48 -11.85
C TRP A 15 7.97 -12.97 -11.84
N GLY A 16 6.88 -12.57 -12.50
CA GLY A 16 6.38 -11.20 -12.43
C GLY A 16 5.96 -10.81 -11.01
N ARG A 17 5.28 -11.71 -10.30
CA ARG A 17 4.95 -11.51 -8.88
C ARG A 17 6.20 -11.39 -8.02
N LEU A 18 7.21 -12.24 -8.22
CA LEU A 18 8.48 -12.15 -7.50
C LEU A 18 9.18 -10.80 -7.72
N ALA A 19 9.21 -10.30 -8.96
CA ALA A 19 9.77 -8.99 -9.25
C ALA A 19 9.04 -7.87 -8.50
N LEU A 20 7.71 -7.91 -8.47
CA LEU A 20 6.91 -6.98 -7.68
C LEU A 20 7.19 -7.12 -6.19
N MET A 21 7.24 -8.34 -5.64
CA MET A 21 7.58 -8.56 -4.23
C MET A 21 8.91 -7.89 -3.85
N LEU A 22 9.95 -8.02 -4.69
CA LEU A 22 11.25 -7.40 -4.45
C LEU A 22 11.18 -5.86 -4.51
N VAL A 23 10.49 -5.29 -5.50
CA VAL A 23 10.33 -3.82 -5.61
C VAL A 23 9.56 -3.27 -4.40
N TYR A 24 8.47 -3.93 -4.02
CA TYR A 24 7.67 -3.50 -2.87
C TYR A 24 8.46 -3.56 -1.57
N PHE A 25 9.13 -4.69 -1.34
CA PHE A 25 9.86 -4.93 -0.10
C PHE A 25 11.12 -4.05 0.03
N LEU A 26 11.91 -3.93 -1.04
CA LEU A 26 13.21 -3.24 -0.97
C LEU A 26 13.13 -1.72 -1.17
N VAL A 27 12.05 -1.22 -1.79
CA VAL A 27 11.97 0.20 -2.19
C VAL A 27 10.70 0.84 -1.67
N VAL A 28 9.53 0.30 -2.04
CA VAL A 28 8.25 0.98 -1.78
C VAL A 28 7.96 1.06 -0.28
N PHE A 29 8.16 -0.03 0.48
CA PHE A 29 7.93 -0.04 1.92
C PHE A 29 8.91 0.81 2.70
N GLU A 30 10.16 0.91 2.26
CA GLU A 30 11.13 1.80 2.91
C GLU A 30 10.68 3.27 2.78
N ILE A 31 10.22 3.66 1.59
CA ILE A 31 9.67 5.01 1.37
C ILE A 31 8.38 5.21 2.17
N ALA A 32 7.44 4.25 2.13
CA ALA A 32 6.18 4.35 2.84
C ALA A 32 6.39 4.45 4.35
N LEU A 33 7.28 3.63 4.93
CA LEU A 33 7.61 3.64 6.34
C LEU A 33 8.31 4.95 6.74
N LEU A 34 9.18 5.50 5.90
CA LEU A 34 9.78 6.82 6.11
C LEU A 34 8.71 7.92 6.15
N LEU A 35 7.75 7.89 5.22
CA LEU A 35 6.64 8.84 5.18
C LEU A 35 5.74 8.72 6.43
N VAL A 36 5.42 7.48 6.85
CA VAL A 36 4.69 7.23 8.10
C VAL A 36 5.46 7.79 9.30
N GLY A 37 6.76 7.50 9.41
CA GLY A 37 7.61 7.98 10.51
C GLY A 37 7.68 9.51 10.57
N LEU A 38 7.88 10.18 9.43
CA LEU A 38 7.89 11.63 9.37
C LEU A 38 6.52 12.23 9.72
N SER A 39 5.44 11.64 9.20
CA SER A 39 4.07 12.08 9.48
C SER A 39 3.73 11.92 10.96
N MET A 40 4.12 10.80 11.58
CA MET A 40 3.93 10.53 13.00
C MET A 40 4.61 11.60 13.87
N LEU A 41 5.88 11.91 13.59
CA LEU A 41 6.61 12.95 14.32
C LEU A 41 5.96 14.32 14.14
N PHE A 42 5.57 14.67 12.92
CA PHE A 42 4.89 15.93 12.64
C PHE A 42 3.55 16.03 13.37
N GLN A 43 2.70 15.00 13.30
CA GLN A 43 1.42 14.96 14.00
C GLN A 43 1.60 15.16 15.51
N PHE A 44 2.61 14.51 16.10
CA PHE A 44 2.93 14.65 17.51
C PHE A 44 3.31 16.11 17.86
N PHE A 45 4.25 16.72 17.13
CA PHE A 45 4.64 18.10 17.39
C PHE A 45 3.52 19.11 17.09
N TYR A 46 2.74 18.87 16.04
CA TYR A 46 1.59 19.70 15.69
C TYR A 46 0.56 19.71 16.82
N ARG A 47 0.22 18.54 17.37
CA ARG A 47 -0.69 18.43 18.51
C ARG A 47 -0.11 19.10 19.76
N LEU A 48 1.20 18.99 20.00
CA LEU A 48 1.85 19.63 21.14
C LEU A 48 1.81 21.17 21.08
N ILE A 49 1.99 21.75 19.91
CA ILE A 49 2.04 23.21 19.72
C ILE A 49 0.64 23.80 19.56
N GLN A 50 -0.20 23.18 18.74
CA GLN A 50 -1.50 23.72 18.35
C GLN A 50 -2.65 23.26 19.26
N GLY A 51 -2.48 22.15 19.99
CA GLY A 51 -3.52 21.55 20.83
C GLY A 51 -4.65 20.87 20.07
N GLN A 52 -4.53 20.71 18.75
CA GLN A 52 -5.51 20.06 17.88
C GLN A 52 -4.84 19.07 16.92
N ASP A 53 -5.65 18.27 16.24
CA ASP A 53 -5.17 17.25 15.32
C ASP A 53 -4.89 17.81 13.93
N ALA A 54 -3.86 17.27 13.28
CA ALA A 54 -3.55 17.59 11.88
C ALA A 54 -4.44 16.76 10.94
N GLU A 55 -5.75 17.06 10.86
CA GLU A 55 -6.77 16.26 10.16
C GLU A 55 -6.36 15.83 8.74
N ARG A 56 -5.81 16.76 7.94
CA ARG A 56 -5.32 16.47 6.58
C ARG A 56 -4.16 15.47 6.55
N LEU A 57 -3.25 15.57 7.51
CA LEU A 57 -2.13 14.64 7.60
C LEU A 57 -2.60 13.29 8.15
N GLN A 58 -3.60 13.29 9.03
CA GLN A 58 -4.21 12.07 9.54
C GLN A 58 -4.92 11.29 8.43
N SER A 59 -5.69 11.96 7.57
CA SER A 59 -6.30 11.32 6.40
C SER A 59 -5.23 10.75 5.47
N PHE A 60 -4.17 11.52 5.16
CA PHE A 60 -3.06 11.02 4.35
C PHE A 60 -2.42 9.75 4.95
N THR A 61 -2.15 9.73 6.26
CA THR A 61 -1.58 8.54 6.91
C THR A 61 -2.53 7.36 6.93
N ASN A 62 -3.84 7.60 6.98
CA ASN A 62 -4.84 6.54 6.89
C ASN A 62 -4.77 5.87 5.51
N ASP A 63 -4.80 6.66 4.44
CA ASP A 63 -4.72 6.18 3.06
C ASP A 63 -3.40 5.42 2.81
N LEU A 64 -2.29 5.96 3.32
CA LEU A 64 -0.98 5.33 3.22
C LEU A 64 -0.92 3.98 3.95
N ASN A 65 -1.55 3.87 5.13
CA ASN A 65 -1.64 2.61 5.87
C ASN A 65 -2.50 1.58 5.12
N THR A 66 -3.60 2.01 4.50
CA THR A 66 -4.44 1.13 3.66
C THR A 66 -3.66 0.61 2.47
N PHE A 67 -2.86 1.47 1.82
CA PHE A 67 -1.95 1.06 0.75
C PHE A 67 -0.92 0.02 1.22
N ILE A 68 -0.23 0.26 2.34
CA ILE A 68 0.73 -0.69 2.90
C ILE A 68 0.07 -2.04 3.17
N HIS A 69 -1.14 -2.04 3.75
CA HIS A 69 -1.90 -3.25 4.01
C HIS A 69 -2.22 -4.01 2.72
N ALA A 70 -2.79 -3.35 1.71
CA ALA A 70 -3.13 -3.98 0.43
C ALA A 70 -1.88 -4.57 -0.26
N ALA A 71 -0.77 -3.83 -0.24
CA ALA A 71 0.50 -4.32 -0.77
C ALA A 71 1.04 -5.54 -0.02
N LEU A 72 0.94 -5.55 1.32
CA LEU A 72 1.30 -6.72 2.13
C LEU A 72 0.46 -7.94 1.77
N GLN A 73 -0.86 -7.78 1.61
CA GLN A 73 -1.73 -8.88 1.20
C GLN A 73 -1.30 -9.48 -0.14
N TYR A 74 -0.93 -8.65 -1.11
CA TYR A 74 -0.43 -9.11 -2.40
C TYR A 74 0.92 -9.84 -2.30
N ILE A 75 1.92 -9.24 -1.68
CA ILE A 75 3.28 -9.82 -1.68
C ILE A 75 3.38 -11.07 -0.78
N THR A 76 2.45 -11.28 0.15
CA THR A 76 2.41 -12.44 1.04
C THR A 76 1.45 -13.54 0.59
N PHE A 77 0.93 -13.45 -0.65
CA PHE A 77 0.03 -14.45 -1.24
C PHE A 77 -1.35 -14.56 -0.57
N ASN A 78 -1.75 -13.57 0.20
CA ASN A 78 -3.10 -13.51 0.78
C ASN A 78 -4.15 -12.93 -0.19
N SER A 79 -3.70 -12.21 -1.23
CA SER A 79 -4.54 -11.69 -2.32
C SER A 79 -3.81 -11.75 -3.66
N ASP A 80 -4.54 -11.91 -4.76
CA ASP A 80 -4.01 -11.84 -6.13
C ASP A 80 -4.20 -10.46 -6.77
N GLU A 81 -4.86 -9.54 -6.07
CA GLU A 81 -5.07 -8.16 -6.52
C GLU A 81 -3.77 -7.35 -6.40
N LYS A 82 -3.35 -6.74 -7.51
CA LYS A 82 -2.10 -5.97 -7.54
C LYS A 82 -2.32 -4.57 -6.95
N PRO A 83 -1.52 -4.12 -5.97
CA PRO A 83 -1.57 -2.76 -5.43
C PRO A 83 -1.21 -1.66 -6.47
N PHE A 84 -1.53 -0.40 -6.15
CA PHE A 84 -1.15 0.80 -6.94
C PHE A 84 0.31 0.75 -7.40
N PRO A 85 0.65 1.00 -8.67
CA PRO A 85 -0.15 1.71 -9.67
C PRO A 85 -0.97 0.81 -10.59
N PHE A 86 -1.14 -0.48 -10.26
CA PHE A 86 -1.90 -1.41 -11.08
C PHE A 86 -3.40 -1.41 -10.79
N CYS A 87 -3.79 -0.87 -9.63
CA CYS A 87 -5.14 -0.53 -9.25
C CYS A 87 -5.19 0.93 -8.78
N ASP A 88 -6.40 1.41 -8.52
CA ASP A 88 -6.61 2.73 -7.92
C ASP A 88 -5.94 2.82 -6.56
N TRP A 89 -5.49 4.04 -6.21
CA TRP A 89 -4.97 4.29 -4.88
C TRP A 89 -6.05 3.95 -3.86
N PRO A 90 -5.75 3.16 -2.82
CA PRO A 90 -6.73 2.84 -1.79
C PRO A 90 -6.91 4.07 -0.90
N ALA A 91 -7.66 5.04 -1.41
CA ALA A 91 -8.28 6.06 -0.59
C ALA A 91 -9.49 5.39 0.09
N PRO A 92 -9.73 5.62 1.39
CA PRO A 92 -11.06 5.47 1.94
C PRO A 92 -11.97 6.26 1.00
N ASP A 93 -13.04 5.63 0.52
CA ASP A 93 -14.11 6.35 -0.15
C ASP A 93 -14.39 7.58 0.71
N LYS A 94 -13.97 8.76 0.23
CA LYS A 94 -14.71 9.97 0.54
C LYS A 94 -16.04 9.64 -0.09
N ALA A 95 -16.94 9.07 0.73
CA ALA A 95 -18.32 8.81 0.39
C ALA A 95 -18.72 9.97 -0.50
N ASP A 96 -19.05 9.63 -1.75
CA ASP A 96 -19.38 10.61 -2.77
C ASP A 96 -20.21 11.69 -2.10
N ASP A 97 -19.65 12.89 -1.96
CA ASP A 97 -20.40 14.13 -1.83
C ASP A 97 -21.13 14.34 -3.18
N ALA A 98 -21.87 13.32 -3.62
CA ALA A 98 -23.00 13.48 -4.49
C ALA A 98 -24.07 14.06 -3.57
N PRO A 99 -24.44 15.33 -3.71
CA PRO A 99 -25.64 15.79 -3.06
C PRO A 99 -26.74 14.90 -3.60
N SER A 100 -27.47 14.24 -2.69
CA SER A 100 -28.71 13.56 -3.03
C SER A 100 -29.66 14.60 -3.59
N TYR A 101 -29.61 14.79 -4.91
CA TYR A 101 -30.63 15.47 -5.67
C TYR A 101 -31.61 14.40 -6.13
N TYR A 102 -32.66 14.24 -5.32
CA TYR A 102 -33.88 13.44 -5.49
C TYR A 102 -33.81 11.96 -5.09
#